data_AF-A0A945N7V1-F1
#
_entry.id   AF-A0A945N7V1-F1
#
_cell.length_a   1.000
_cell.length_b   1.000
_cell.length_c   1.000
_cell.angle_alpha   90.00
_cell.angle_beta   90.00
_cell.angle_gamma   90.00
#
_symmetry.space_group_name_H-M   'P 1'
#
loop_
_entity.id
_entity.type
_entity.pdbx_description
1 polymer ?
#
loop_
_entity_poly.entity_id
_entity_poly.type
_entity_poly.pdbx_seq_one_letter_code
_entity_poly.pdbx_strand_id
1 'polypeptide(L)'
;MSKEQLIAVAKNNLAHAEAGTIAQTEEFLKVPAANYYCPERWQQEMSQIFKRVPLLLATTAELPNPGDYKALEAAGTPVLISRTSTGEVQAFYNMCSHRGAQIMPVGLGNTHRFTCPYHAWTYNLEGELTAIYANKDFGDLDKSCHSLTALPCLERAGLIWVTLNQNSTLPIETFLSGYDDLLAEFGFETWHHFKSQAVQGPNWKIAYDGYMDLYHLPILHKDTFGPDYPNRANYYNWGPHQRVAGP
;
A
#
# COMPACT_ATOMS: atom_id res chain seq x y z
N MET A 1 17.11 -8.86 -2.90
CA MET A 1 17.88 -8.94 -4.19
C MET A 1 19.32 -9.29 -3.89
N SER A 2 19.89 -10.34 -4.50
CA SER A 2 21.32 -10.63 -4.23
C SER A 2 22.22 -9.56 -4.86
N LYS A 3 23.39 -9.34 -4.24
CA LYS A 3 24.40 -8.41 -4.76
C LYS A 3 24.81 -8.78 -6.19
N GLU A 4 24.91 -10.08 -6.48
CA GLU A 4 25.25 -10.60 -7.80
C GLU A 4 24.21 -10.20 -8.85
N GLN A 5 22.91 -10.28 -8.50
CA GLN A 5 21.83 -9.88 -9.41
C GLN A 5 21.83 -8.36 -9.65
N LEU A 6 22.07 -7.55 -8.62
CA LEU A 6 22.21 -6.10 -8.77
C LEU A 6 23.40 -5.73 -9.67
N ILE A 7 24.54 -6.43 -9.52
CA ILE A 7 25.70 -6.25 -10.40
C ILE A 7 25.37 -6.67 -11.84
N ALA A 8 24.62 -7.76 -12.04
CA ALA A 8 24.20 -8.20 -13.37
C ALA A 8 23.29 -7.16 -14.04
N VAL A 9 22.32 -6.62 -13.30
CA VAL A 9 21.44 -5.53 -13.75
C VAL A 9 22.27 -4.30 -14.16
N ALA A 10 23.22 -3.88 -13.33
CA ALA A 10 24.08 -2.73 -13.63
C ALA A 10 24.93 -2.96 -14.90
N LYS A 11 25.55 -4.13 -15.04
CA LYS A 11 26.31 -4.49 -16.24
C LYS A 11 25.45 -4.51 -17.50
N ASN A 12 24.22 -5.02 -17.40
CA ASN A 12 23.30 -5.05 -18.53
C ASN A 12 22.87 -3.64 -18.96
N ASN A 13 22.56 -2.75 -18.00
CA ASN A 13 22.26 -1.36 -18.33
C ASN A 13 23.43 -0.67 -19.00
N LEU A 14 24.65 -0.82 -18.45
CA LEU A 14 25.86 -0.24 -19.04
C LEU A 14 26.10 -0.71 -20.48
N ALA A 15 25.93 -2.01 -20.75
CA ALA A 15 26.07 -2.55 -22.09
C ALA A 15 25.04 -1.95 -23.07
N HIS A 16 23.79 -1.76 -22.64
CA HIS A 16 22.78 -1.07 -23.43
C HIS A 16 23.10 0.41 -23.65
N ALA A 17 23.65 1.09 -22.63
CA ALA A 17 24.08 2.48 -22.71
C ALA A 17 25.17 2.67 -23.76
N GLU A 18 26.23 1.87 -23.68
CA GLU A 18 27.37 1.88 -24.60
C GLU A 18 26.95 1.55 -26.04
N ALA A 19 26.03 0.60 -26.21
CA ALA A 19 25.51 0.21 -27.52
C ALA A 19 24.42 1.16 -28.04
N GLY A 20 23.90 2.07 -27.22
CA GLY A 20 22.75 2.91 -27.57
C GLY A 20 21.48 2.11 -27.85
N THR A 21 21.19 1.05 -27.07
CA THR A 21 20.04 0.16 -27.24
C THR A 21 19.18 0.05 -25.96
N ILE A 22 18.09 -0.72 -26.02
CA ILE A 22 17.28 -1.18 -24.88
C ILE A 22 16.87 -2.63 -25.12
N ALA A 23 16.44 -3.33 -24.07
CA ALA A 23 15.75 -4.61 -24.23
C ALA A 23 14.44 -4.42 -25.02
N GLN A 24 14.21 -5.27 -26.04
CA GLN A 24 13.01 -5.25 -26.88
C GLN A 24 12.18 -6.50 -26.65
N THR A 25 10.85 -6.37 -26.80
CA THR A 25 9.94 -7.50 -26.92
C THR A 25 10.00 -8.08 -28.33
N GLU A 26 9.64 -9.35 -28.49
CA GLU A 26 9.60 -10.02 -29.80
C GLU A 26 8.54 -9.42 -30.72
N GLU A 27 7.46 -8.92 -30.14
CA GLU A 27 6.31 -8.39 -30.86
C GLU A 27 5.94 -6.98 -30.40
N PHE A 28 5.27 -6.25 -31.30
CA PHE A 28 4.65 -4.97 -30.99
C PHE A 28 3.43 -5.19 -30.08
N LEU A 29 3.45 -4.60 -28.89
CA LEU A 29 2.33 -4.67 -27.96
C LEU A 29 1.37 -3.49 -28.14
N LYS A 30 0.08 -3.78 -28.28
CA LYS A 30 -0.99 -2.77 -28.27
C LYS A 30 -1.90 -2.97 -27.06
N VAL A 31 -2.05 -1.92 -26.25
CA VAL A 31 -2.95 -1.91 -25.10
C VAL A 31 -4.30 -1.27 -25.50
N PRO A 32 -5.44 -1.97 -25.36
CA PRO A 32 -6.76 -1.40 -25.64
C PRO A 32 -7.09 -0.23 -24.70
N ALA A 33 -7.57 0.90 -25.25
CA ALA A 33 -7.98 2.06 -24.46
C ALA A 33 -9.08 1.73 -23.44
N ALA A 34 -9.97 0.78 -23.77
CA ALA A 34 -11.02 0.30 -22.87
C ALA A 34 -10.50 -0.20 -21.53
N ASN A 35 -9.23 -0.63 -21.43
CA ASN A 35 -8.65 -1.05 -20.17
C ASN A 35 -8.66 0.06 -19.11
N TYR A 36 -8.67 1.33 -19.53
CA TYR A 36 -8.57 2.47 -18.63
C TYR A 36 -9.94 3.05 -18.23
N TYR A 37 -11.04 2.69 -18.91
CA TYR A 37 -12.36 3.29 -18.62
C TYR A 37 -13.51 2.28 -18.50
N CYS A 38 -13.31 1.00 -18.80
CA CYS A 38 -14.36 -0.03 -18.69
C CYS A 38 -14.76 -0.27 -17.21
N PRO A 39 -16.04 -0.04 -16.82
CA PRO A 39 -16.50 -0.23 -15.44
C PRO A 39 -16.41 -1.67 -14.94
N GLU A 40 -16.69 -2.64 -15.80
CA GLU A 40 -16.64 -4.07 -15.45
C GLU A 40 -15.21 -4.48 -15.14
N ARG A 41 -14.25 -4.01 -15.95
CA ARG A 41 -12.83 -4.23 -15.70
C ARG A 41 -12.38 -3.58 -14.41
N TRP A 42 -12.83 -2.35 -14.12
CA TRP A 42 -12.54 -1.69 -12.85
C TRP A 42 -12.95 -2.55 -11.64
N GLN A 43 -14.18 -3.09 -11.63
CA GLN A 43 -14.65 -3.95 -10.54
C GLN A 43 -13.84 -5.25 -10.42
N GLN A 44 -13.44 -5.84 -11.55
CA GLN A 44 -12.55 -7.00 -11.56
C GLN A 44 -11.16 -6.66 -11.00
N GLU A 45 -10.58 -5.51 -11.35
CA GLU A 45 -9.29 -5.07 -10.82
C GLU A 45 -9.36 -4.84 -9.31
N MET A 46 -10.43 -4.19 -8.81
CA MET A 46 -10.61 -3.99 -7.36
C MET A 46 -10.68 -5.34 -6.62
N SER A 47 -11.43 -6.32 -7.15
CA SER A 47 -11.63 -7.61 -6.48
C SER A 47 -10.46 -8.59 -6.65
N GLN A 48 -9.84 -8.64 -7.83
CA GLN A 48 -8.83 -9.66 -8.18
C GLN A 48 -7.39 -9.18 -7.97
N ILE A 49 -7.16 -7.87 -7.87
CA ILE A 49 -5.85 -7.27 -7.61
C ILE A 49 -5.85 -6.66 -6.22
N PHE A 50 -6.50 -5.50 -6.03
CA PHE A 50 -6.34 -4.68 -4.82
C PHE A 50 -6.87 -5.35 -3.54
N LYS A 51 -7.91 -6.19 -3.64
CA LYS A 51 -8.42 -6.97 -2.50
C LYS A 51 -7.69 -8.29 -2.28
N ARG A 52 -6.77 -8.67 -3.17
CA ARG A 52 -6.06 -9.96 -3.12
C ARG A 52 -4.60 -9.83 -2.69
N VAL A 53 -3.91 -8.77 -3.11
CA VAL A 53 -2.47 -8.59 -2.82
C VAL A 53 -2.24 -7.56 -1.71
N PRO A 54 -1.11 -7.62 -0.99
CA PRO A 54 -0.75 -6.60 -0.01
C PRO A 54 -0.57 -5.23 -0.67
N LEU A 55 -1.09 -4.19 -0.02
CA LEU A 55 -0.97 -2.80 -0.45
C LEU A 55 -0.14 -2.01 0.56
N LEU A 56 0.71 -1.12 0.07
CA LEU A 56 1.39 -0.14 0.92
C LEU A 56 0.40 0.94 1.33
N LEU A 57 -0.08 0.91 2.58
CA LEU A 57 -1.14 1.82 3.06
C LEU A 57 -0.66 2.84 4.09
N ALA A 58 0.49 2.62 4.72
CA ALA A 58 1.12 3.59 5.60
C ALA A 58 2.65 3.44 5.61
N THR A 59 3.34 4.42 6.20
CA THR A 59 4.75 4.30 6.58
C THR A 59 4.88 4.29 8.10
N THR A 60 5.98 3.73 8.60
CA THR A 60 6.33 3.80 10.03
C THR A 60 6.38 5.24 10.50
N ALA A 61 6.90 6.14 9.67
CA ALA A 61 7.01 7.56 9.94
C ALA A 61 5.66 8.29 10.12
N GLU A 62 4.57 7.76 9.56
CA GLU A 62 3.21 8.29 9.78
C GLU A 62 2.65 7.92 11.16
N LEU A 63 3.16 6.85 11.78
CA LEU A 63 2.69 6.29 13.04
C LEU A 63 3.87 6.03 13.98
N PRO A 64 4.63 7.03 14.48
CA PRO A 64 5.83 6.76 15.28
C PRO A 64 5.56 6.31 16.72
N ASN A 65 4.40 6.62 17.31
CA ASN A 65 4.12 6.41 18.74
C ASN A 65 2.98 5.42 19.00
N PRO A 66 2.98 4.72 20.14
CA PRO A 66 1.80 3.98 20.59
C PRO A 66 0.53 4.85 20.62
N GLY A 67 -0.57 4.30 20.11
CA GLY A 67 -1.85 4.99 19.96
C GLY A 67 -2.00 5.81 18.69
N ASP A 68 -0.92 6.00 17.91
CA ASP A 68 -1.03 6.61 16.58
C ASP A 68 -1.87 5.71 15.68
N TYR A 69 -2.76 6.30 14.91
CA TYR A 69 -3.58 5.59 13.94
C TYR A 69 -3.65 6.33 12.60
N LYS A 70 -3.86 5.56 11.54
CA LYS A 70 -4.23 6.05 10.20
C LYS A 70 -5.54 5.41 9.78
N ALA A 71 -6.53 6.22 9.47
CA ALA A 71 -7.77 5.78 8.86
C ALA A 71 -7.84 6.27 7.41
N LEU A 72 -8.18 5.38 6.48
CA LEU A 72 -8.25 5.67 5.05
C LEU A 72 -9.26 4.77 4.34
N GLU A 73 -9.60 5.12 3.11
CA GLU A 73 -10.27 4.20 2.17
C GLU A 73 -9.27 3.72 1.13
N ALA A 74 -9.19 2.41 0.93
CA ALA A 74 -8.35 1.78 -0.09
C ALA A 74 -9.21 0.83 -0.94
N ALA A 75 -9.30 1.07 -2.24
CA ALA A 75 -10.10 0.25 -3.18
C ALA A 75 -11.56 -0.01 -2.71
N GLY A 76 -12.21 1.02 -2.15
CA GLY A 76 -13.57 0.93 -1.60
C GLY A 76 -13.67 0.22 -0.25
N THR A 77 -12.55 -0.04 0.41
CA THR A 77 -12.48 -0.67 1.73
C THR A 77 -12.06 0.37 2.79
N PRO A 78 -12.86 0.61 3.83
CA PRO A 78 -12.46 1.48 4.94
C PRO A 78 -11.49 0.73 5.86
N VAL A 79 -10.27 1.26 6.02
CA VAL A 79 -9.17 0.65 6.77
C VAL A 79 -8.80 1.54 7.96
N LEU A 80 -8.55 0.91 9.10
CA LEU A 80 -7.97 1.52 10.30
C LEU A 80 -6.65 0.80 10.61
N ILE A 81 -5.53 1.52 10.58
CA ILE A 81 -4.21 1.05 10.97
C ILE A 81 -3.88 1.69 12.31
N SER A 82 -3.44 0.90 13.28
CA SER A 82 -3.17 1.29 14.66
C SER A 82 -1.76 0.88 15.04
N ARG A 83 -1.00 1.76 15.69
CA ARG A 83 0.15 1.35 16.49
C ARG A 83 -0.34 1.03 17.90
N THR A 84 -0.21 -0.23 18.28
CA THR A 84 -0.68 -0.76 19.56
C THR A 84 0.10 -0.16 20.74
N SER A 85 -0.38 -0.47 21.94
CA SER A 85 0.30 -0.09 23.19
C SER A 85 1.72 -0.67 23.31
N THR A 86 1.98 -1.82 22.68
CA THR A 86 3.29 -2.49 22.62
C THR A 86 4.18 -1.95 21.51
N GLY A 87 3.67 -1.06 20.66
CA GLY A 87 4.39 -0.50 19.51
C GLY A 87 4.26 -1.31 18.23
N GLU A 88 3.52 -2.43 18.23
CA GLU A 88 3.26 -3.23 17.03
C GLU A 88 2.19 -2.57 16.14
N VAL A 89 2.20 -2.86 14.84
CA VAL A 89 1.15 -2.39 13.92
C VAL A 89 0.06 -3.44 13.76
N GLN A 90 -1.19 -3.00 13.88
CA GLN A 90 -2.37 -3.78 13.55
C GLN A 90 -3.26 -3.03 12.56
N ALA A 91 -3.98 -3.78 11.72
CA ALA A 91 -4.92 -3.21 10.76
C ALA A 91 -6.30 -3.89 10.89
N PHE A 92 -7.35 -3.11 10.68
CA PHE A 92 -8.73 -3.55 10.78
C PHE A 92 -9.56 -2.93 9.67
N TYR A 93 -10.73 -3.49 9.39
CA TYR A 93 -11.78 -2.69 8.80
C TYR A 93 -12.16 -1.56 9.78
N ASN A 94 -12.24 -0.33 9.30
CA ASN A 94 -12.70 0.82 10.10
C ASN A 94 -14.23 0.80 10.24
N MET A 95 -14.75 -0.29 10.81
CA MET A 95 -16.17 -0.59 10.89
C MET A 95 -16.49 -1.23 12.24
N CYS A 96 -17.40 -0.61 12.98
CA CYS A 96 -17.85 -1.13 14.28
C CYS A 96 -18.56 -2.48 14.11
N SER A 97 -18.14 -3.47 14.90
CA SER A 97 -18.71 -4.82 14.91
C SER A 97 -20.19 -4.90 15.29
N HIS A 98 -20.77 -3.82 15.85
CA HIS A 98 -22.20 -3.77 16.17
C HIS A 98 -23.07 -3.58 14.93
N ARG A 99 -22.91 -2.46 14.20
CA ARG A 99 -23.77 -2.08 13.05
C ARG A 99 -23.00 -1.46 11.88
N GLY A 100 -21.69 -1.67 11.82
CA GLY A 100 -20.86 -1.25 10.69
C GLY A 100 -20.58 0.25 10.60
N ALA A 101 -20.91 1.04 11.64
CA ALA A 101 -20.57 2.46 11.65
C ALA A 101 -19.05 2.67 11.59
N GLN A 102 -18.60 3.67 10.82
CA GLN A 102 -17.21 4.06 10.78
C GLN A 102 -16.76 4.54 12.17
N ILE A 103 -15.60 4.05 12.64
CA ILE A 103 -15.15 4.29 14.02
C ILE A 103 -14.31 5.56 14.08
N MET A 104 -13.30 5.66 13.22
CA MET A 104 -12.38 6.80 13.17
C MET A 104 -12.57 7.60 11.87
N PRO A 105 -12.54 8.95 11.91
CA PRO A 105 -12.55 9.75 10.69
C PRO A 105 -11.28 9.50 9.86
N VAL A 106 -11.36 9.65 8.54
CA VAL A 106 -10.20 9.53 7.63
C VAL A 106 -9.13 10.55 8.03
N GLY A 107 -7.89 10.10 8.10
CA GLY A 107 -6.74 10.92 8.47
C GLY A 107 -5.80 10.20 9.45
N LEU A 108 -4.88 10.98 10.00
CA LEU A 108 -3.97 10.57 11.06
C LEU A 108 -4.47 11.10 12.41
N GLY A 109 -4.19 10.39 13.48
CA GLY A 109 -4.45 10.87 14.84
C GLY A 109 -3.77 10.00 15.88
N ASN A 110 -3.98 10.34 17.15
CA ASN A 110 -3.51 9.56 18.29
C ASN A 110 -4.68 9.37 19.28
N THR A 111 -4.83 8.16 19.80
CA THR A 111 -5.84 7.85 20.82
C THR A 111 -5.39 6.69 21.70
N HIS A 112 -6.02 6.56 22.87
CA HIS A 112 -5.84 5.39 23.75
C HIS A 112 -6.86 4.28 23.50
N ARG A 113 -7.94 4.57 22.75
CA ARG A 113 -9.04 3.63 22.44
C ARG A 113 -9.84 4.10 21.23
N PHE A 114 -10.51 3.18 20.56
CA PHE A 114 -11.43 3.49 19.48
C PHE A 114 -12.86 3.41 19.97
N THR A 115 -13.60 4.52 19.97
CA THR A 115 -14.99 4.56 20.44
C THR A 115 -15.92 4.86 19.27
N CYS A 116 -16.81 3.91 18.96
CA CYS A 116 -17.78 4.06 17.89
C CYS A 116 -18.73 5.24 18.18
N PRO A 117 -18.86 6.22 17.26
CA PRO A 117 -19.68 7.40 17.49
C PRO A 117 -21.19 7.10 17.52
N TYR A 118 -21.61 5.91 17.10
CA TYR A 118 -23.04 5.56 17.05
C TYR A 118 -23.59 5.15 18.42
N HIS A 119 -22.96 4.18 19.09
CA HIS A 119 -23.46 3.61 20.35
C HIS A 119 -22.37 3.42 21.41
N ALA A 120 -21.21 4.06 21.24
CA ALA A 120 -20.08 4.00 22.18
C ALA A 120 -19.57 2.56 22.48
N TRP A 121 -19.64 1.66 21.49
CA TRP A 121 -18.86 0.43 21.52
C TRP A 121 -17.38 0.79 21.41
N THR A 122 -16.61 0.35 22.39
CA THR A 122 -15.25 0.82 22.63
C THR A 122 -14.27 -0.32 22.52
N TYR A 123 -13.24 -0.13 21.70
CA TYR A 123 -12.19 -1.08 21.40
C TYR A 123 -10.84 -0.59 21.92
N ASN A 124 -9.97 -1.49 22.38
CA ASN A 124 -8.56 -1.13 22.64
C ASN A 124 -7.79 -0.96 21.32
N LEU A 125 -6.49 -0.67 21.43
CA LEU A 125 -5.63 -0.45 20.26
C LEU A 125 -5.36 -1.73 19.49
N GLU A 126 -5.57 -2.87 20.15
CA GLU A 126 -5.49 -4.23 19.63
C GLU A 126 -6.83 -4.69 18.97
N GLY A 127 -7.84 -3.80 18.94
CA GLY A 127 -9.13 -4.04 18.29
C GLY A 127 -10.13 -4.85 19.11
N GLU A 128 -9.80 -5.24 20.34
CA GLU A 128 -10.67 -6.01 21.22
C GLU A 128 -11.78 -5.14 21.80
N LEU A 129 -13.02 -5.64 21.82
CA LEU A 129 -14.14 -4.94 22.43
C LEU A 129 -13.98 -4.92 23.96
N THR A 130 -13.73 -3.75 24.53
CA THR A 130 -13.49 -3.59 25.98
C THR A 130 -14.73 -3.11 26.72
N ALA A 131 -15.53 -2.23 26.11
CA ALA A 131 -16.72 -1.68 26.72
C ALA A 131 -17.85 -1.46 25.71
N ILE A 132 -19.09 -1.58 26.20
CA ILE A 132 -20.30 -1.20 25.51
C ILE A 132 -21.10 -0.29 26.43
N TYR A 133 -21.77 0.71 25.85
CA TYR A 133 -22.70 1.54 26.60
C TYR A 133 -23.87 0.69 27.11
N ALA A 134 -24.34 0.99 28.33
CA ALA A 134 -25.46 0.28 28.96
C ALA A 134 -25.27 -1.26 29.01
N ASN A 135 -24.05 -1.75 29.24
CA ASN A 135 -23.71 -3.19 29.26
C ASN A 135 -24.65 -4.07 30.11
N LYS A 136 -25.24 -3.53 31.19
CA LYS A 136 -26.21 -4.23 32.04
C LYS A 136 -27.56 -4.55 31.35
N ASP A 137 -27.87 -3.81 30.28
CA ASP A 137 -29.09 -3.98 29.49
C ASP A 137 -28.86 -4.95 28.31
N PHE A 138 -27.61 -5.39 28.12
CA PHE A 138 -27.27 -6.56 27.30
C PHE A 138 -27.33 -7.81 28.18
N GLY A 139 -27.78 -8.93 27.61
CA GLY A 139 -27.66 -10.24 28.28
C GLY A 139 -26.20 -10.70 28.35
N ASP A 140 -25.98 -12.01 28.46
CA ASP A 140 -24.64 -12.58 28.38
C ASP A 140 -24.03 -12.34 26.98
N LEU A 141 -23.19 -11.30 26.89
CA LEU A 141 -22.46 -10.94 25.68
C LEU A 141 -21.01 -11.34 25.82
N ASP A 142 -20.58 -12.32 25.03
CA ASP A 142 -19.15 -12.59 24.86
C ASP A 142 -18.53 -11.51 23.96
N LYS A 143 -17.82 -10.56 24.58
CA LYS A 143 -17.16 -9.46 23.87
C LYS A 143 -16.08 -9.95 22.90
N SER A 144 -15.50 -11.13 23.12
CA SER A 144 -14.46 -11.67 22.24
C SER A 144 -14.99 -12.00 20.84
N CYS A 145 -16.29 -12.32 20.71
CA CYS A 145 -16.97 -12.51 19.43
C CYS A 145 -17.24 -11.20 18.68
N HIS A 146 -16.95 -10.05 19.29
CA HIS A 146 -17.31 -8.74 18.79
C HIS A 146 -16.13 -7.78 18.68
N SER A 147 -14.90 -8.27 18.62
CA SER A 147 -13.72 -7.47 18.29
C SER A 147 -13.81 -6.88 16.87
N LEU A 148 -12.95 -5.90 16.58
CA LEU A 148 -12.76 -5.40 15.22
C LEU A 148 -12.27 -6.52 14.32
N THR A 149 -12.75 -6.50 13.09
CA THR A 149 -12.35 -7.46 12.08
C THR A 149 -10.95 -7.11 11.56
N ALA A 150 -9.96 -7.91 11.96
CA ALA A 150 -8.57 -7.72 11.59
C ALA A 150 -8.31 -7.96 10.09
N LEU A 151 -7.35 -7.20 9.56
CA LEU A 151 -6.79 -7.36 8.22
C LEU A 151 -5.33 -7.79 8.36
N PRO A 152 -4.85 -8.75 7.54
CA PRO A 152 -3.43 -9.10 7.52
C PRO A 152 -2.58 -7.87 7.24
N CYS A 153 -1.61 -7.58 8.11
CA CYS A 153 -0.68 -6.48 7.94
C CYS A 153 0.75 -6.87 8.34
N LEU A 154 1.72 -6.14 7.79
CA LEU A 154 3.13 -6.31 8.07
C LEU A 154 3.81 -4.94 8.05
N GLU A 155 4.55 -4.61 9.11
CA GLU A 155 5.51 -3.51 9.11
C GLU A 155 6.90 -4.06 8.75
N ARG A 156 7.48 -3.56 7.66
CA ARG A 156 8.79 -4.00 7.17
C ARG A 156 9.47 -2.86 6.40
N ALA A 157 10.77 -2.66 6.65
CA ALA A 157 11.58 -1.64 5.98
C ALA A 157 10.96 -0.22 6.03
N GLY A 158 10.41 0.17 7.19
CA GLY A 158 9.76 1.48 7.37
C GLY A 158 8.40 1.64 6.68
N LEU A 159 7.84 0.56 6.12
CA LEU A 159 6.63 0.54 5.31
C LEU A 159 5.59 -0.41 5.93
N ILE A 160 4.32 -0.01 5.88
CA ILE A 160 3.20 -0.77 6.44
C ILE A 160 2.31 -1.28 5.32
N TRP A 161 2.30 -2.60 5.17
CA TRP A 161 1.58 -3.36 4.17
C TRP A 161 0.30 -3.93 4.76
N VAL A 162 -0.81 -3.86 4.03
CA VAL A 162 -2.11 -4.40 4.46
C VAL A 162 -2.78 -5.11 3.30
N THR A 163 -3.33 -6.31 3.55
CA THR A 163 -4.17 -7.01 2.58
C THR A 163 -5.64 -6.75 2.89
N LEU A 164 -6.42 -6.26 1.91
CA LEU A 164 -7.84 -5.87 2.09
C LEU A 164 -8.82 -7.05 2.08
N ASN A 165 -8.39 -8.20 2.61
CA ASN A 165 -9.20 -9.39 2.75
C ASN A 165 -8.77 -10.12 4.03
N GLN A 166 -9.64 -10.12 5.03
CA GLN A 166 -9.43 -10.80 6.32
C GLN A 166 -9.11 -12.30 6.16
N ASN A 167 -9.59 -12.93 5.08
CA ASN A 167 -9.43 -14.36 4.83
C ASN A 167 -8.25 -14.64 3.88
N SER A 168 -7.40 -13.65 3.60
CA SER A 168 -6.23 -13.86 2.74
C SER A 168 -5.30 -14.90 3.36
N THR A 169 -4.88 -15.85 2.54
CA THR A 169 -3.90 -16.88 2.91
C THR A 169 -2.52 -16.60 2.33
N LEU A 170 -2.35 -15.50 1.58
CA LEU A 170 -1.06 -15.09 1.02
C LEU A 170 -0.25 -14.36 2.10
N PRO A 171 0.88 -14.92 2.58
CA PRO A 171 1.75 -14.20 3.51
C PRO A 171 2.39 -13.00 2.82
N ILE A 172 2.46 -11.86 3.53
CA ILE A 172 2.98 -10.62 2.96
C ILE A 172 4.48 -10.75 2.66
N GLU A 173 5.23 -11.48 3.49
CA GLU A 173 6.65 -11.78 3.29
C GLU A 173 6.88 -12.55 1.99
N THR A 174 6.01 -13.52 1.68
CA THR A 174 6.06 -14.26 0.41
C THR A 174 5.81 -13.33 -0.77
N PHE A 175 4.84 -12.42 -0.64
CA PHE A 175 4.59 -11.41 -1.67
C PHE A 175 5.82 -10.51 -1.87
N LEU A 176 6.45 -10.03 -0.79
CA LEU A 176 7.66 -9.22 -0.84
C LEU A 176 8.84 -9.94 -1.49
N SER A 177 8.89 -11.27 -1.42
CA SER A 177 9.90 -12.09 -2.12
C SER A 177 11.35 -11.67 -1.83
N GLY A 178 11.66 -11.12 -0.64
CA GLY A 178 13.00 -10.59 -0.31
C GLY A 178 13.35 -9.27 -1.01
N TYR A 179 12.36 -8.56 -1.55
CA TYR A 179 12.51 -7.20 -2.07
C TYR A 179 12.61 -6.17 -0.93
N ASP A 180 12.10 -6.52 0.25
CA ASP A 180 12.19 -5.73 1.47
C ASP A 180 13.64 -5.48 1.92
N ASP A 181 14.57 -6.39 1.64
CA ASP A 181 16.01 -6.13 1.86
C ASP A 181 16.50 -4.91 1.09
N LEU A 182 16.04 -4.74 -0.16
CA LEU A 182 16.39 -3.55 -0.95
C LEU A 182 15.68 -2.31 -0.41
N LEU A 183 14.42 -2.44 0.02
CA LEU A 183 13.67 -1.32 0.58
C LEU A 183 14.30 -0.81 1.89
N ALA A 184 14.89 -1.70 2.68
CA ALA A 184 15.57 -1.34 3.93
C ALA A 184 16.77 -0.41 3.71
N GLU A 185 17.46 -0.51 2.56
CA GLU A 185 18.59 0.37 2.23
C GLU A 185 18.19 1.85 2.07
N PHE A 186 16.90 2.16 1.90
CA PHE A 186 16.40 3.54 1.86
C PHE A 186 16.23 4.17 3.26
N GLY A 187 16.25 3.35 4.33
CA GLY A 187 16.17 3.81 5.71
C GLY A 187 14.83 4.48 6.08
N PHE A 188 13.73 4.08 5.46
CA PHE A 188 12.40 4.70 5.65
C PHE A 188 11.93 4.70 7.11
N GLU A 189 12.40 3.76 7.92
CA GLU A 189 12.10 3.66 9.35
C GLU A 189 12.62 4.87 10.16
N THR A 190 13.62 5.58 9.65
CA THR A 190 14.20 6.77 10.29
C THR A 190 13.61 8.07 9.77
N TRP A 191 12.72 8.01 8.78
CA TRP A 191 12.15 9.20 8.16
C TRP A 191 11.15 9.88 9.10
N HIS A 192 10.91 11.16 8.82
CA HIS A 192 9.86 11.93 9.47
C HIS A 192 8.76 12.24 8.45
N HIS A 193 7.50 11.95 8.82
CA HIS A 193 6.37 12.37 8.01
C HIS A 193 6.21 13.89 8.09
N PHE A 194 6.41 14.57 6.96
CA PHE A 194 6.23 16.03 6.88
C PHE A 194 4.82 16.41 6.40
N LYS A 195 4.36 15.80 5.31
CA LYS A 195 3.07 16.11 4.68
C LYS A 195 2.60 14.97 3.78
N SER A 196 1.28 14.77 3.73
CA SER A 196 0.62 13.96 2.71
C SER A 196 -0.18 14.84 1.75
N GLN A 197 -0.28 14.43 0.49
CA GLN A 197 -1.14 15.05 -0.50
C GLN A 197 -1.84 13.99 -1.35
N ALA A 198 -3.11 14.22 -1.65
CA ALA A 198 -3.88 13.40 -2.58
C ALA A 198 -4.04 14.18 -3.88
N VAL A 199 -3.67 13.54 -5.00
CA VAL A 199 -3.83 14.12 -6.34
C VAL A 199 -4.91 13.32 -7.05
N GLN A 200 -5.94 14.00 -7.52
CA GLN A 200 -6.95 13.40 -8.37
C GLN A 200 -6.30 13.11 -9.72
N GLY A 201 -6.36 11.85 -10.15
CA GLY A 201 -5.76 11.39 -11.37
C GLY A 201 -6.75 10.61 -12.23
N PRO A 202 -6.34 10.22 -13.44
CA PRO A 202 -7.09 9.27 -14.24
C PRO A 202 -7.09 7.87 -13.57
N ASN A 203 -7.51 6.86 -14.31
CA ASN A 203 -7.40 5.46 -13.89
C ASN A 203 -6.00 5.14 -13.34
N TRP A 204 -5.95 4.34 -12.26
CA TRP A 204 -4.70 3.96 -11.57
C TRP A 204 -3.62 3.40 -12.50
N LYS A 205 -4.02 2.70 -13.57
CA LYS A 205 -3.08 2.15 -14.56
C LYS A 205 -2.38 3.23 -15.37
N ILE A 206 -3.04 4.34 -15.69
CA ILE A 206 -2.38 5.45 -16.41
C ILE A 206 -1.32 6.09 -15.52
N ALA A 207 -1.63 6.30 -14.24
CA ALA A 207 -0.64 6.81 -13.28
C ALA A 207 0.54 5.84 -13.15
N TYR A 208 0.26 4.54 -13.00
CA TYR A 208 1.28 3.50 -12.90
C TYR A 208 2.14 3.39 -14.17
N ASP A 209 1.53 3.36 -15.36
CA ASP A 209 2.22 3.34 -16.66
C ASP A 209 3.14 4.56 -16.81
N GLY A 210 2.68 5.74 -16.38
CA GLY A 210 3.48 6.97 -16.41
C GLY A 210 4.72 6.94 -15.51
N TYR A 211 4.73 6.16 -14.42
CA TYR A 211 5.93 5.96 -13.60
C TYR A 211 6.88 4.91 -14.18
N MET A 212 6.40 4.05 -15.09
CA MET A 212 7.20 3.01 -15.73
C MET A 212 7.73 3.42 -17.10
N ASP A 213 7.06 4.35 -17.78
CA ASP A 213 7.44 4.84 -19.09
C ASP A 213 8.38 6.04 -19.01
N LEU A 214 9.62 5.88 -19.47
CA LEU A 214 10.56 7.00 -19.59
C LEU A 214 10.43 7.74 -20.92
N TYR A 215 9.67 7.23 -21.89
CA TYR A 215 9.59 7.77 -23.25
C TYR A 215 9.10 9.22 -23.29
N HIS A 216 8.14 9.54 -22.42
CA HIS A 216 7.56 10.88 -22.35
C HIS A 216 8.47 11.95 -21.72
N LEU A 217 9.55 11.57 -21.03
CA LEU A 217 10.33 12.48 -20.19
C LEU A 217 10.89 13.71 -20.93
N PRO A 218 11.67 13.57 -22.02
CA PRO A 218 12.23 14.76 -22.69
C PRO A 218 11.18 15.64 -23.40
N ILE A 219 9.94 15.17 -23.55
CA ILE A 219 8.86 15.96 -24.17
C ILE A 219 7.98 16.64 -23.11
N LEU A 220 7.40 15.85 -22.19
CA LEU A 220 6.48 16.35 -21.17
C LEU A 220 7.21 17.14 -20.08
N HIS A 221 8.43 16.72 -19.72
CA HIS A 221 9.23 17.30 -18.65
C HIS A 221 10.38 18.17 -19.16
N LYS A 222 10.28 18.68 -20.40
CA LYS A 222 11.30 19.54 -21.01
C LYS A 222 11.62 20.79 -20.18
N ASP A 223 10.62 21.32 -19.45
CA ASP A 223 10.74 22.54 -18.64
C ASP A 223 11.12 22.23 -17.18
N THR A 224 11.19 20.95 -16.78
CA THR A 224 11.55 20.52 -15.42
C THR A 224 12.87 19.75 -15.41
N PHE A 225 12.95 18.62 -16.10
CA PHE A 225 14.17 17.78 -16.20
C PHE A 225 15.08 18.18 -17.36
N GLY A 226 14.56 18.95 -18.31
CA GLY A 226 15.28 19.35 -19.52
C GLY A 226 14.95 18.46 -20.73
N PRO A 227 15.26 18.92 -21.95
CA PRO A 227 14.96 18.20 -23.19
C PRO A 227 15.89 16.99 -23.44
N ASP A 228 17.00 16.89 -22.69
CA ASP A 228 18.03 15.86 -22.89
C ASP A 228 17.89 14.66 -21.94
N TYR A 229 16.82 14.62 -21.13
CA TYR A 229 16.60 13.50 -20.21
C TYR A 229 16.37 12.19 -20.98
N PRO A 230 16.97 11.05 -20.57
CA PRO A 230 16.88 9.79 -21.30
C PRO A 230 15.43 9.29 -21.41
N ASN A 231 15.06 8.83 -22.60
CA ASN A 231 13.72 8.32 -22.91
C ASN A 231 13.64 6.79 -22.99
N ARG A 232 14.64 6.12 -22.43
CA ARG A 232 14.88 4.68 -22.57
C ARG A 232 14.85 4.01 -21.22
N ALA A 233 14.21 2.85 -21.14
CA ALA A 233 14.07 2.08 -19.93
C ALA A 233 14.34 0.59 -20.18
N ASN A 234 15.00 -0.03 -19.22
CA ASN A 234 15.09 -1.49 -19.07
C ASN A 234 14.28 -1.91 -17.85
N TYR A 235 13.62 -3.06 -17.97
CA TYR A 235 12.69 -3.57 -16.98
C TYR A 235 13.21 -4.89 -16.41
N TYR A 236 13.23 -4.99 -15.08
CA TYR A 236 13.70 -6.17 -14.36
C TYR A 236 12.64 -6.64 -13.39
N ASN A 237 12.37 -7.95 -13.38
CA ASN A 237 11.37 -8.54 -12.50
C ASN A 237 12.01 -9.15 -11.26
N TRP A 238 11.30 -9.11 -10.15
CA TRP A 238 11.66 -9.72 -8.88
C TRP A 238 10.42 -10.26 -8.18
N GLY A 239 10.12 -11.55 -8.39
CA GLY A 239 8.82 -12.10 -7.98
C GLY A 239 7.69 -11.28 -8.60
N PRO A 240 6.74 -10.73 -7.81
CA PRO A 240 5.67 -9.86 -8.30
C PRO A 240 6.09 -8.39 -8.47
N HIS A 241 7.33 -8.02 -8.18
CA HIS A 241 7.83 -6.66 -8.24
C HIS A 241 8.58 -6.38 -9.53
N GLN A 242 8.61 -5.11 -9.92
CA GLN A 242 9.33 -4.64 -11.10
C GLN A 242 10.28 -3.51 -10.70
N ARG A 243 11.46 -3.49 -11.31
CA ARG A 243 12.42 -2.40 -11.23
C ARG A 243 12.62 -1.83 -12.63
N VAL A 244 12.51 -0.51 -12.73
CA VAL A 244 12.82 0.25 -13.94
C VAL A 244 14.19 0.89 -13.77
N ALA A 245 15.04 0.80 -14.78
CA ALA A 245 16.31 1.50 -14.83
C ALA A 245 16.54 2.09 -16.22
N GLY A 246 17.13 3.28 -16.30
CA GLY A 246 17.67 3.79 -17.56
C GLY A 246 18.96 3.05 -17.92
N PRO A 247 19.21 2.76 -19.21
CA PRO A 247 20.55 2.38 -19.67
C PRO A 247 21.55 3.51 -19.41
#